data_AF-A0A6M0EQ09-F1
#
_entry.id   AF-A0A6M0EQ09-F1
#
_cell.length_a   1.000
_cell.length_b   1.000
_cell.length_c   1.000
_cell.angle_alpha   90.00
_cell.angle_beta   90.00
_cell.angle_gamma   90.00
#
_symmetry.space_group_name_H-M   'P 1'
#
loop_
_entity.id
_entity.type
_entity.pdbx_description
1 polymer ?
#
loop_
_entity_poly.entity_id
_entity_poly.type
_entity_poly.pdbx_seq_one_letter_code
_entity_poly.pdbx_strand_id
1 'polypeptide(L)' 'MSISDTQVFVALVIALIPGILAFRLATELYK' A
#
# COMPACT_ATOMS: atom_id res chain seq x y z
N MET A 1 2.39 18.89 -17.25
CA MET A 1 2.40 19.00 -15.77
C MET A 1 3.07 17.74 -15.23
N SER A 2 4.09 17.89 -14.39
CA SER A 2 4.72 16.77 -13.67
C SER A 2 3.83 16.33 -12.51
N ILE A 3 4.01 15.10 -12.04
CA ILE A 3 3.48 14.67 -10.75
C ILE A 3 4.01 15.62 -9.66
N SER A 4 3.11 16.06 -8.78
CA SER A 4 3.45 16.81 -7.57
C SER A 4 3.90 15.87 -6.45
N ASP A 5 4.78 16.36 -5.57
CA ASP A 5 5.24 15.59 -4.41
C ASP A 5 4.08 15.14 -3.52
N THR A 6 3.02 15.95 -3.40
CA THR A 6 1.79 15.57 -2.70
C THR A 6 1.15 14.31 -3.30
N GLN A 7 1.12 14.17 -4.62
CA GLN A 7 0.60 12.96 -5.27
C GLN A 7 1.47 11.74 -4.97
N VAL A 8 2.80 11.91 -4.88
CA VAL A 8 3.72 10.84 -4.48
C VAL A 8 3.43 10.40 -3.04
N PHE A 9 3.35 11.34 -2.09
CA PHE A 9 3.09 11.01 -0.69
C PHE A 9 1.71 10.39 -0.48
N VAL A 10 0.68 10.86 -1.20
CA VAL A 10 -0.66 10.25 -1.16
C VAL A 10 -0.62 8.82 -1.68
N ALA A 11 0.09 8.55 -2.78
CA ALA A 11 0.23 7.21 -3.32
C ALA A 11 0.93 6.27 -2.33
N LEU A 12 1.97 6.74 -1.63
CA LEU A 12 2.68 5.97 -0.60
C LEU A 12 1.76 5.61 0.58
N VAL A 13 0.90 6.53 1.01
CA VAL A 13 -0.08 6.25 2.08
C VAL A 13 -1.12 5.22 1.61
N ILE A 14 -1.63 5.36 0.37
CA ILE A 14 -2.58 4.40 -0.21
C ILE A 14 -1.96 3.00 -0.32
N ALA A 15 -0.67 2.90 -0.65
CA ALA A 15 0.04 1.62 -0.76
C ALA A 15 0.12 0.82 0.55
N LEU A 16 -0.09 1.45 1.71
CA LEU A 16 -0.16 0.75 2.99
C LEU A 16 -1.38 -0.20 3.06
N ILE A 17 -2.48 0.13 2.38
CA ILE A 17 -3.71 -0.69 2.37
C ILE A 17 -3.44 -2.08 1.76
N PRO A 18 -2.97 -2.21 0.50
CA PRO A 18 -2.63 -3.51 -0.06
C PRO A 18 -1.48 -4.18 0.70
N GLY A 19 -0.56 -3.41 1.31
CA GLY A 19 0.49 -3.96 2.18
C GLY A 19 -0.08 -4.72 3.40
N ILE A 20 -1.05 -4.12 4.10
CA ILE A 20 -1.76 -4.76 5.21
C ILE A 20 -2.57 -5.96 4.73
N LEU A 21 -3.27 -5.84 3.60
CA LEU A 21 -4.05 -6.95 3.02
C LEU A 21 -3.15 -8.12 2.62
N ALA A 22 -1.98 -7.86 2.04
CA ALA A 22 -1.00 -8.88 1.69
C ALA A 22 -0.45 -9.57 2.93
N PHE A 23 -0.16 -8.83 4.01
CA PHE A 23 0.25 -9.42 5.28
C PHE A 23 -0.84 -10.34 5.86
N ARG A 24 -2.10 -9.90 5.86
CA ARG A 24 -3.23 -10.74 6.28
C ARG A 24 -3.35 -12.01 5.44
N LEU A 25 -3.21 -11.89 4.12
CA LEU A 25 -3.24 -13.04 3.22
C LEU A 25 -2.09 -14.02 3.53
N ALA A 26 -0.88 -13.52 3.77
CA ALA A 26 0.26 -14.34 4.14
C ALA A 26 -0.01 -15.14 5.43
N THR A 27 -0.63 -14.51 6.45
CA THR A 27 -1.01 -15.22 7.68
C THR A 27 -2.12 -16.26 7.47
N GLU A 28 -3.05 -16.02 6.53
CA GLU A 28 -4.11 -16.97 6.21
C GLU A 28 -3.57 -18.20 5.47
N LEU A 29 -2.60 -18.01 4.58
CA LEU A 29 -1.95 -19.08 3.83
C LEU A 29 -0.99 -19.93 4.67
N TYR A 30 -0.53 -19.42 5.83
CA TYR A 30 0.34 -20.15 6.74
C TYR A 30 -0.41 -21.12 7.67
N LYS A 31 -1.74 -21.01 7.74
CA LYS A 31 -2.60 -21.94 8.49
C LYS A 31 -2.65 -23.30 7.81
#